data_AF-A0A8S3Z336-F1
#
_entry.id   AF-A0A8S3Z336-F1
#
_cell.length_a   1.000
_cell.length_b   1.000
_cell.length_c   1.000
_cell.angle_alpha   90.00
_cell.angle_beta   90.00
_cell.angle_gamma   90.00
#
_symmetry.space_group_name_H-M   'P 1'
#
loop_
_entity.id
_entity.type
_entity.pdbx_description
1 polymer ?
#
loop_
_entity_poly.entity_id
_entity_poly.type
_entity_poly.pdbx_seq_one_letter_code
_entity_poly.pdbx_strand_id
1 'polypeptide(L)'
;MEFLKALEEAKKNGISQEQFMKIWDVEIKLKQQQEEARLLELKLSCGTVQAEEEDEYLLCLSYISNLLLQDSVLAMKNQMKSLLQKHVKEVQQQINELKLQLQHDNKANFEEITRQFKSQGAATAMVIRSELESVLGHYYGNRNFAQQAPYSWDSLHMGKGEASGSGYQMHDSQQWNPSLDYSHSRDLSANSDQYMNGECLFPSDNGAVLCVRGLDELVSSGKSTESPVYILDESRIKVQLSIWFKSKGHLNAQLLVWGDQPLRLARVFTITGFIENRNSGSYSPLLEGKSQPLKKLKPDPKKMVNISVCLQTSKGSFDNVTFEELEKRNFVIDDSLIIKWFVTSEEAQVE
;
A
#
# COMPACT_ATOMS: atom_id res chain seq x y z
N MET A 1 -21.69 31.05 2.32
CA MET A 1 -22.31 30.00 3.17
C MET A 1 -21.41 28.76 3.29
N GLU A 2 -20.61 28.40 2.28
CA GLU A 2 -19.75 27.20 2.32
C GLU A 2 -18.63 27.26 3.37
N PHE A 3 -17.98 28.42 3.56
CA PHE A 3 -16.88 28.57 4.52
C PHE A 3 -17.27 28.17 5.96
N LEU A 4 -18.40 28.66 6.46
CA LEU A 4 -18.83 28.38 7.83
C LEU A 4 -19.16 26.90 8.04
N LYS A 5 -19.73 26.26 7.02
CA LYS A 5 -20.04 24.82 7.04
C LYS A 5 -18.74 24.00 7.06
N ALA A 6 -17.78 24.34 6.20
CA ALA A 6 -16.48 23.68 6.14
C ALA A 6 -15.66 23.88 7.43
N LEU A 7 -15.74 25.08 8.03
CA LEU A 7 -15.08 25.37 9.31
C LEU A 7 -15.68 24.53 10.45
N GLU A 8 -17.00 24.39 10.49
CA GLU A 8 -17.68 23.56 11.50
C GLU A 8 -17.33 22.08 11.34
N GLU A 9 -17.24 21.59 10.11
CA GLU A 9 -16.83 20.22 9.78
C GLU A 9 -15.35 19.97 10.14
N ALA A 10 -14.45 20.90 9.81
CA ALA A 10 -13.05 20.83 10.19
C ALA A 10 -12.86 20.80 11.71
N LYS A 11 -13.65 21.60 12.44
CA LYS A 11 -13.66 21.59 13.90
C LYS A 11 -14.15 20.26 14.48
N LYS A 12 -15.15 19.62 13.86
CA LYS A 12 -15.62 18.27 14.24
C LYS A 12 -14.53 17.20 14.03
N ASN A 13 -13.65 17.40 13.05
CA ASN A 13 -12.51 16.53 12.76
C ASN A 13 -11.25 16.89 13.55
N GLY A 14 -11.32 17.82 14.50
CA GLY A 14 -10.19 18.19 15.35
C GLY A 14 -9.13 19.07 14.68
N ILE A 15 -9.42 19.63 13.50
CA ILE A 15 -8.51 20.55 12.80
C ILE A 15 -8.56 21.91 13.50
N SER A 16 -7.40 22.47 13.82
CA SER A 16 -7.34 23.80 14.44
C SER A 16 -7.81 24.87 13.46
N GLN A 17 -8.39 25.96 13.97
CA GLN A 17 -8.86 27.06 13.13
C GLN A 17 -7.75 27.63 12.25
N GLU A 18 -6.53 27.73 12.77
CA GLU A 18 -5.38 28.23 12.00
C GLU A 18 -4.98 27.28 10.86
N GLN A 19 -4.98 25.97 11.11
CA GLN A 19 -4.74 24.97 10.07
C GLN A 19 -5.84 25.00 9.00
N PHE A 20 -7.09 25.13 9.42
CA PHE A 20 -8.22 25.25 8.51
C PHE A 20 -8.09 26.48 7.61
N MET A 21 -7.74 27.65 8.15
CA MET A 21 -7.54 28.86 7.34
C MET A 21 -6.47 28.67 6.27
N LYS A 22 -5.34 28.00 6.59
CA LYS A 22 -4.27 27.71 5.62
C LYS A 22 -4.76 26.79 4.49
N ILE A 23 -5.52 25.75 4.84
CA ILE A 23 -6.09 24.82 3.85
C ILE A 23 -7.11 25.55 2.97
N TRP A 24 -7.98 26.34 3.59
CA TRP A 24 -9.04 27.06 2.90
C TRP A 24 -8.50 28.11 1.91
N ASP A 25 -7.46 28.84 2.28
CA ASP A 25 -6.79 29.81 1.39
C ASP A 25 -6.19 29.11 0.16
N VAL A 26 -5.63 27.92 0.32
CA VAL A 26 -5.11 27.10 -0.79
C VAL A 26 -6.26 26.62 -1.68
N GLU A 27 -7.35 26.15 -1.09
CA GLU A 27 -8.50 25.66 -1.85
C GLU A 27 -9.19 26.78 -2.66
N ILE A 28 -9.34 27.98 -2.08
CA ILE A 28 -9.87 29.15 -2.81
C ILE A 28 -8.95 29.53 -3.97
N LYS A 29 -7.63 29.58 -3.76
CA LYS A 29 -6.68 29.86 -4.83
C LYS A 29 -6.76 28.83 -5.95
N LEU A 30 -6.90 27.55 -5.62
CA LEU A 30 -7.06 26.47 -6.60
C LEU A 30 -8.37 26.64 -7.40
N LYS A 31 -9.50 26.88 -6.73
CA LYS A 31 -10.80 27.12 -7.40
C LYS A 31 -10.75 28.33 -8.33
N GLN A 32 -10.09 29.42 -7.90
CA GLN A 32 -9.90 30.59 -8.75
C GLN A 32 -9.07 30.25 -10.00
N GLN A 33 -7.97 29.53 -9.86
CA GLN A 33 -7.14 29.10 -11.00
C GLN A 33 -7.88 28.17 -11.97
N GLN A 34 -8.74 27.28 -11.47
CA GLN A 34 -9.57 26.41 -12.30
C GLN A 34 -10.58 27.22 -13.14
N GLU A 35 -11.22 28.25 -12.56
CA GLU A 35 -12.16 29.09 -13.31
C GLU A 35 -11.44 29.99 -14.32
N GLU A 36 -10.26 30.51 -13.99
CA GLU A 36 -9.40 31.25 -14.93
C GLU A 36 -8.97 30.37 -16.12
N ALA A 37 -8.60 29.12 -15.87
CA ALA A 37 -8.28 28.14 -16.91
C ALA A 37 -9.50 27.86 -17.81
N ARG A 38 -10.68 27.64 -17.20
CA ARG A 38 -11.95 27.42 -17.92
C ARG A 38 -12.30 28.59 -18.83
N LEU A 39 -12.12 29.83 -18.35
CA LEU A 39 -12.35 31.03 -19.16
C LEU A 39 -11.38 31.16 -20.34
N LEU A 40 -10.12 30.76 -20.16
CA LEU A 40 -9.13 30.74 -21.24
C LEU A 40 -9.49 29.69 -22.31
N GLU A 41 -9.89 28.49 -21.91
CA GLU A 41 -10.38 27.46 -22.84
C GLU A 41 -11.61 27.92 -23.63
N LEU A 42 -12.55 28.60 -22.97
CA LEU A 42 -13.72 29.17 -23.63
C LEU A 42 -13.34 30.24 -24.66
N LYS A 43 -12.40 31.13 -24.33
CA LYS A 43 -11.89 32.15 -25.25
C LYS A 43 -11.22 31.54 -26.49
N LEU A 44 -10.42 30.49 -26.29
CA LEU A 44 -9.77 29.77 -27.40
C LEU A 44 -10.82 29.07 -28.29
N SER A 45 -11.89 28.55 -27.71
CA SER A 45 -12.97 27.86 -28.42
C SER A 45 -13.89 28.81 -29.20
N CYS A 46 -14.11 30.04 -28.72
CA CYS A 46 -14.91 31.03 -29.44
C CYS A 46 -14.13 31.73 -30.58
N GLY A 47 -12.81 31.88 -30.45
CA GLY A 47 -11.97 32.54 -31.47
C GLY A 47 -11.86 31.79 -32.80
N THR A 48 -12.33 30.54 -32.87
CA THR A 48 -12.26 29.69 -34.06
C THR A 48 -13.50 29.78 -34.96
N VAL A 49 -14.54 30.54 -34.58
CA VAL A 49 -15.88 30.47 -35.21
C VAL A 49 -16.25 31.71 -36.06
N GLN A 50 -15.38 32.70 -36.21
CA GLN A 50 -15.68 33.94 -36.97
C GLN A 50 -14.70 34.27 -38.10
N ALA A 51 -14.07 33.26 -38.72
CA ALA A 51 -13.14 33.44 -39.84
C ALA A 51 -13.67 32.84 -41.16
N GLU A 52 -14.98 32.91 -41.39
CA GLU A 52 -15.59 32.58 -42.68
C GLU A 52 -16.23 33.86 -43.24
N GLU A 53 -15.74 34.30 -44.40
CA GLU A 53 -16.11 35.50 -45.17
C GLU A 53 -15.46 36.83 -44.74
N GLU A 54 -14.22 37.08 -45.19
CA GLU A 54 -13.83 38.38 -45.76
C GLU A 54 -12.43 38.34 -46.42
N ASP A 55 -12.38 38.79 -47.68
CA ASP A 55 -11.25 39.23 -48.51
C ASP A 55 -9.97 38.37 -48.62
N GLU A 56 -9.69 37.94 -49.87
CA GLU A 56 -8.48 37.21 -50.29
C GLU A 56 -7.16 37.95 -49.99
N TYR A 57 -7.20 39.29 -49.83
CA TYR A 57 -6.06 40.10 -49.38
C TYR A 57 -5.83 40.06 -47.85
N LEU A 58 -6.90 39.88 -47.06
CA LEU A 58 -6.80 39.72 -45.60
C LEU A 58 -6.28 38.33 -45.22
N LEU A 59 -6.51 37.30 -46.05
CA LEU A 59 -5.93 35.96 -45.89
C LEU A 59 -4.39 35.95 -45.90
N CYS A 60 -3.75 36.80 -46.70
CA CYS A 60 -2.28 36.87 -46.73
C CYS A 60 -1.69 37.59 -45.50
N LEU A 61 -2.32 38.69 -45.06
CA LEU A 61 -1.93 39.39 -43.83
C LEU A 61 -2.24 38.56 -42.58
N SER A 62 -3.35 37.81 -42.56
CA SER A 62 -3.67 36.89 -41.46
C SER A 62 -2.70 35.71 -41.41
N TYR A 63 -2.25 35.18 -42.56
CA TYR A 63 -1.23 34.13 -42.60
C TYR A 63 0.12 34.61 -42.04
N ILE A 64 0.58 35.81 -42.44
CA ILE A 64 1.84 36.38 -41.91
C ILE A 64 1.70 36.71 -40.42
N SER A 65 0.55 37.25 -40.00
CA SER A 65 0.27 37.52 -38.58
C SER A 65 0.22 36.23 -37.75
N ASN A 66 -0.41 35.17 -38.27
CA ASN A 66 -0.48 33.86 -37.64
C ASN A 66 0.90 33.20 -37.56
N LEU A 67 1.76 33.37 -38.57
CA LEU A 67 3.14 32.86 -38.54
C LEU A 67 3.96 33.55 -37.43
N LEU A 68 3.84 34.88 -37.31
CA LEU A 68 4.48 35.66 -36.24
C LEU A 68 3.90 35.34 -34.86
N LEU A 69 2.59 35.12 -34.75
CA LEU A 69 1.96 34.69 -33.50
C LEU A 69 2.40 33.27 -33.12
N GLN A 70 2.60 32.38 -34.08
CA GLN A 70 3.00 30.99 -33.83
C GLN A 70 4.37 30.92 -33.16
N ASP A 71 5.33 31.73 -33.61
CA ASP A 71 6.67 31.80 -32.99
C ASP A 71 6.60 32.35 -31.56
N SER A 72 5.78 33.39 -31.33
CA SER A 72 5.54 33.95 -29.99
C SER A 72 4.87 32.95 -29.04
N VAL A 73 3.84 32.23 -29.52
CA VAL A 73 3.13 31.19 -28.77
C VAL A 73 4.06 30.02 -28.47
N LEU A 74 4.91 29.62 -29.42
CA LEU A 74 5.88 28.55 -29.21
C LEU A 74 6.94 28.96 -28.17
N ALA A 75 7.45 30.19 -28.23
CA ALA A 75 8.36 30.72 -27.24
C ALA A 75 7.72 30.75 -25.84
N MET A 76 6.48 31.23 -25.73
CA MET A 76 5.72 31.24 -24.47
C MET A 76 5.47 29.83 -23.95
N LYS A 77 5.12 28.87 -24.82
CA LYS A 77 4.95 27.46 -24.46
C LYS A 77 6.23 26.85 -23.90
N ASN A 78 7.37 27.13 -24.53
CA ASN A 78 8.67 26.65 -24.05
C ASN A 78 9.07 27.28 -22.72
N GLN A 79 8.81 28.59 -22.54
CA GLN A 79 9.02 29.28 -21.27
C GLN A 79 8.15 28.68 -20.16
N MET A 80 6.86 28.44 -20.43
CA MET A 80 5.92 27.84 -19.48
C MET A 80 6.33 26.40 -19.13
N LYS A 81 6.75 25.61 -20.12
CA LYS A 81 7.29 24.26 -19.89
C LYS A 81 8.52 24.29 -18.99
N SER A 82 9.43 25.24 -19.20
CA SER A 82 10.62 25.40 -18.35
C SER A 82 10.25 25.79 -16.91
N LEU A 83 9.27 26.69 -16.73
CA LEU A 83 8.79 27.10 -15.40
C LEU A 83 8.13 25.94 -14.67
N LEU A 84 7.26 25.18 -15.35
CA LEU A 84 6.62 23.99 -14.78
C LEU A 84 7.65 22.93 -14.39
N GLN A 85 8.63 22.66 -15.25
CA GLN A 85 9.68 21.70 -14.95
C GLN A 85 10.55 22.13 -13.76
N LYS A 86 10.83 23.44 -13.62
CA LYS A 86 11.52 23.98 -12.45
C LYS A 86 10.69 23.78 -11.18
N HIS A 87 9.41 24.11 -11.23
CA HIS A 87 8.51 23.97 -10.07
C HIS A 87 8.34 22.50 -9.64
N VAL A 88 8.21 21.56 -10.59
CA VAL A 88 8.16 20.12 -10.28
C VAL A 88 9.44 19.65 -9.57
N LYS A 89 10.61 20.13 -9.99
CA LYS A 89 11.88 19.83 -9.31
C LYS A 89 11.93 20.39 -7.89
N GLU A 90 11.47 21.63 -7.69
CA GLU A 90 11.40 22.26 -6.37
C GLU A 90 10.46 21.50 -5.42
N VAL A 91 9.27 21.13 -5.89
CA VAL A 91 8.30 20.33 -5.11
C VAL A 91 8.88 18.95 -4.78
N GLN A 92 9.54 18.30 -5.75
CA GLN A 92 10.18 17.00 -5.51
C GLN A 92 11.30 17.10 -4.45
N GLN A 93 12.06 18.20 -4.46
CA GLN A 93 13.07 18.47 -3.46
C GLN A 93 12.45 18.67 -2.08
N GLN A 94 11.38 19.48 -1.97
CA GLN A 94 10.65 19.68 -0.71
C GLN A 94 10.08 18.37 -0.14
N ILE A 95 9.52 17.50 -1.00
CA ILE A 95 9.04 16.16 -0.59
C ILE A 95 10.19 15.32 -0.04
N ASN A 96 11.36 15.35 -0.67
CA ASN A 96 12.52 14.60 -0.20
C ASN A 96 13.04 15.14 1.14
N GLU A 97 13.09 16.46 1.32
CA GLU A 97 13.47 17.11 2.58
C GLU A 97 12.51 16.74 3.72
N LEU A 98 11.19 16.82 3.48
CA LEU A 98 10.17 16.40 4.44
C LEU A 98 10.27 14.91 4.79
N LYS A 99 10.56 14.06 3.82
CA LYS A 99 10.75 12.62 4.04
C LYS A 99 11.95 12.35 4.96
N LEU A 100 13.07 13.03 4.73
CA LEU A 100 14.26 12.93 5.57
C LEU A 100 13.98 13.42 6.99
N GLN A 101 13.27 14.55 7.13
CA GLN A 101 12.86 15.07 8.44
C GLN A 101 11.99 14.07 9.19
N LEU A 102 10.99 13.49 8.55
CA LEU A 102 10.08 12.51 9.16
C LEU A 102 10.82 11.21 9.56
N GLN A 103 11.80 10.77 8.77
CA GLN A 103 12.66 9.64 9.14
C GLN A 103 13.52 9.94 10.37
N HIS A 104 14.09 11.14 10.44
CA HIS A 104 14.86 11.60 11.60
C HIS A 104 13.99 11.66 12.86
N ASP A 105 12.81 12.26 12.77
CA ASP A 105 11.89 12.42 13.90
C ASP A 105 11.36 11.07 14.38
N ASN A 106 11.02 10.14 13.46
CA ASN A 106 10.65 8.79 13.82
C ASN A 106 11.77 8.05 14.56
N LYS A 107 13.02 8.17 14.08
CA LYS A 107 14.17 7.55 14.75
C LYS A 107 14.36 8.10 16.16
N ALA A 108 14.30 9.42 16.33
CA ALA A 108 14.38 10.06 17.64
C ALA A 108 13.28 9.58 18.59
N ASN A 109 12.04 9.49 18.09
CA ASN A 109 10.90 8.98 18.86
C ASN A 109 11.08 7.52 19.29
N PHE A 110 11.58 6.65 18.40
CA PHE A 110 11.87 5.25 18.74
C PHE A 110 12.97 5.11 19.81
N GLU A 111 14.02 5.93 19.73
CA GLU A 111 15.08 5.97 20.74
C GLU A 111 14.54 6.44 22.11
N GLU A 112 13.65 7.43 22.12
CA GLU A 112 12.99 7.90 23.33
C GLU A 112 12.07 6.83 23.94
N ILE A 113 11.20 6.20 23.14
CA ILE A 113 10.34 5.10 23.59
C ILE A 113 11.18 3.96 24.17
N THR A 114 12.28 3.59 23.51
CA THR A 114 13.21 2.56 23.99
C THR A 114 13.83 2.94 25.34
N ARG A 115 14.19 4.22 25.53
CA ARG A 115 14.71 4.73 26.79
C ARG A 115 13.67 4.64 27.91
N GLN A 116 12.41 4.98 27.62
CA GLN A 116 11.30 4.88 28.57
C GLN A 116 11.02 3.41 28.96
N PHE A 117 11.02 2.47 28.02
CA PHE A 117 10.86 1.05 28.34
C PHE A 117 11.99 0.51 29.23
N LYS A 118 13.24 0.92 28.97
CA LYS A 118 14.38 0.53 29.81
C LYS A 118 14.28 1.09 31.23
N SER A 119 13.87 2.35 31.40
CA SER A 119 13.71 2.95 32.72
C SER A 119 12.53 2.32 33.49
N GLN A 120 11.41 2.06 32.82
CA GLN A 120 10.27 1.34 33.41
C GLN A 120 10.65 -0.08 33.81
N GLY A 121 11.35 -0.82 32.94
CA GLY A 121 11.82 -2.17 33.24
C GLY A 121 12.74 -2.22 34.47
N ALA A 122 13.66 -1.25 34.59
CA ALA A 122 14.52 -1.12 35.77
C ALA A 122 13.71 -0.82 37.05
N ALA A 123 12.73 0.09 36.98
CA ALA A 123 11.87 0.40 38.13
C ALA A 123 11.02 -0.80 38.55
N THR A 124 10.41 -1.53 37.61
CA THR A 124 9.65 -2.74 37.89
C THR A 124 10.52 -3.83 38.51
N ALA A 125 11.75 -4.03 38.03
CA ALA A 125 12.69 -4.98 38.61
C ALA A 125 13.06 -4.64 40.06
N MET A 126 13.22 -3.35 40.39
CA MET A 126 13.46 -2.91 41.78
C MET A 126 12.26 -3.19 42.69
N VAL A 127 11.04 -2.94 42.23
CA VAL A 127 9.83 -3.25 43.00
C VAL A 127 9.72 -4.76 43.26
N ILE A 128 9.86 -5.57 42.21
CA ILE A 128 9.84 -7.05 42.33
C ILE A 128 10.89 -7.51 43.34
N ARG A 129 12.12 -6.99 43.25
CA ARG A 129 13.19 -7.32 44.19
C ARG A 129 12.84 -6.95 45.63
N SER A 130 12.33 -5.74 45.87
CA SER A 130 11.92 -5.27 47.20
C SER A 130 10.81 -6.14 47.80
N GLU A 131 9.83 -6.54 47.00
CA GLU A 131 8.73 -7.43 47.43
C GLU A 131 9.25 -8.83 47.76
N LEU A 132 10.14 -9.39 46.94
CA LEU A 132 10.78 -10.68 47.22
C LEU A 132 11.61 -10.65 48.50
N GLU A 133 12.40 -9.59 48.71
CA GLU A 133 13.18 -9.40 49.94
C GLU A 133 12.27 -9.28 51.17
N SER A 134 11.14 -8.58 51.06
CA SER A 134 10.12 -8.49 52.11
C SER A 134 9.52 -9.86 52.47
N VAL A 135 9.08 -10.63 51.46
CA VAL A 135 8.49 -11.97 51.68
C VAL A 135 9.50 -12.92 52.31
N LEU A 136 10.75 -12.91 51.85
CA LEU A 136 11.82 -13.70 52.45
C LEU A 136 12.08 -13.28 53.91
N GLY A 137 12.09 -11.98 54.21
CA GLY A 137 12.22 -11.47 55.57
C GLY A 137 11.15 -12.00 56.53
N HIS A 138 9.89 -12.05 56.09
CA HIS A 138 8.80 -12.64 56.88
C HIS A 138 8.96 -14.15 57.10
N TYR A 139 9.39 -14.87 56.07
CA TYR A 139 9.62 -16.32 56.15
C TYR A 139 10.73 -16.68 57.15
N TYR A 140 11.85 -15.96 57.12
CA TYR A 140 12.96 -16.19 58.04
C TYR A 140 12.70 -15.62 59.44
N GLY A 141 12.00 -14.49 59.56
CA GLY A 141 11.62 -13.89 60.84
C GLY A 141 10.68 -14.78 61.67
N ASN A 142 9.72 -15.46 61.02
CA ASN A 142 8.81 -16.40 61.69
C ASN A 142 9.47 -17.73 62.09
N ARG A 143 10.63 -18.07 61.52
CA ARG A 143 11.38 -19.28 61.89
C ARG A 143 12.07 -19.20 63.25
N ASN A 144 12.20 -17.99 63.84
CA ASN A 144 12.79 -17.83 65.18
C ASN A 144 11.85 -18.22 66.34
N PHE A 145 10.61 -18.67 66.07
CA PHE A 145 9.73 -19.25 67.10
C PHE A 145 9.54 -20.78 67.01
N ALA A 146 10.11 -21.43 65.99
CA ALA A 146 10.10 -22.88 65.86
C ALA A 146 11.51 -23.45 66.02
N GLN A 147 11.91 -23.57 67.29
CA GLN A 147 12.84 -24.55 67.86
C GLN A 147 14.03 -25.03 67.00
N GLN A 148 15.24 -24.73 67.50
CA GLN A 148 16.36 -25.67 67.60
C GLN A 148 16.30 -26.89 66.64
N ALA A 149 16.80 -26.71 65.43
CA ALA A 149 17.26 -27.81 64.59
C ALA A 149 18.74 -27.58 64.26
N PRO A 150 19.65 -28.49 64.65
CA PRO A 150 21.08 -28.31 64.45
C PRO A 150 21.44 -28.81 63.04
N TYR A 151 21.28 -27.96 62.04
CA TYR A 151 21.90 -28.20 60.74
C TYR A 151 22.85 -27.04 60.45
N SER A 152 24.11 -27.27 60.84
CA SER A 152 25.27 -26.48 60.45
C SER A 152 25.41 -26.48 58.92
N TRP A 153 25.47 -25.29 58.34
CA TRP A 153 25.76 -25.05 56.93
C TRP A 153 27.27 -24.90 56.66
N ASP A 154 28.15 -25.30 57.59
CA ASP A 154 29.61 -25.15 57.48
C ASP A 154 30.28 -26.15 56.53
N SER A 155 29.61 -26.62 55.47
CA SER A 155 30.20 -27.61 54.56
C SER A 155 29.95 -27.40 53.08
N LEU A 156 29.68 -26.17 52.62
CA LEU A 156 30.01 -25.81 51.24
C LEU A 156 31.39 -25.17 51.16
N HIS A 157 32.40 -26.05 51.22
CA HIS A 157 33.74 -25.71 50.76
C HIS A 157 33.67 -25.26 49.29
N MET A 158 34.03 -24.00 49.08
CA MET A 158 34.49 -23.50 47.80
C MET A 158 35.62 -24.39 47.26
N GLY A 159 35.30 -25.14 46.20
CA GLY A 159 36.31 -25.69 45.31
C GLY A 159 36.95 -24.56 44.52
N LYS A 160 38.12 -24.11 44.99
CA LYS A 160 39.08 -23.36 44.18
C LYS A 160 39.59 -24.30 43.08
N GLY A 161 39.01 -24.16 41.89
CA GLY A 161 39.62 -24.66 40.66
C GLY A 161 40.56 -23.59 40.11
N GLU A 162 41.86 -23.75 40.39
CA GLU A 162 42.93 -22.96 39.79
C GLU A 162 43.17 -23.39 38.33
N ALA A 163 43.25 -22.38 37.47
CA ALA A 163 44.18 -22.22 36.37
C ALA A 163 44.26 -23.28 35.25
N SER A 164 43.75 -22.90 34.09
CA SER A 164 44.55 -22.99 32.86
C SER A 164 44.15 -21.85 31.92
N GLY A 165 45.11 -20.97 31.67
CA GLY A 165 44.96 -19.78 30.85
C GLY A 165 44.64 -20.10 29.40
N SER A 166 43.74 -19.30 28.84
CA SER A 166 43.66 -19.02 27.41
C SER A 166 43.48 -17.52 27.29
N GLY A 167 44.54 -16.84 26.83
CA GLY A 167 44.50 -15.42 26.53
C GLY A 167 43.55 -15.18 25.37
N TYR A 168 42.34 -14.70 25.68
CA TYR A 168 41.46 -14.13 24.68
C TYR A 168 41.87 -12.69 24.45
N GLN A 169 42.56 -12.46 23.34
CA GLN A 169 42.68 -11.15 22.72
C GLN A 169 41.29 -10.57 22.52
N MET A 170 41.04 -9.39 23.07
CA MET A 170 39.92 -8.55 22.66
C MET A 170 40.18 -8.08 21.22
N HIS A 171 39.65 -8.83 20.26
CA HIS A 171 39.38 -8.30 18.93
C HIS A 171 38.11 -7.47 19.01
N ASP A 172 38.28 -6.17 19.25
CA ASP A 172 37.36 -5.13 18.80
C ASP A 172 37.23 -5.23 17.28
N SER A 173 36.24 -5.97 16.79
CA SER A 173 35.73 -5.94 15.41
C SER A 173 34.52 -6.87 15.29
N GLN A 174 33.41 -6.52 15.93
CA GLN A 174 32.12 -6.92 15.38
C GLN A 174 31.54 -5.73 14.63
N GLN A 175 31.82 -5.73 13.33
CA GLN A 175 30.98 -5.08 12.32
C GLN A 175 29.55 -5.55 12.58
N TRP A 176 28.76 -4.69 13.20
CA TRP A 176 27.32 -4.73 13.09
C TRP A 176 26.98 -4.55 11.61
N ASN A 177 26.63 -5.64 10.93
CA ASN A 177 25.90 -5.58 9.68
C ASN A 177 24.43 -5.40 10.04
N PRO A 178 23.82 -4.22 9.83
CA PRO A 178 22.39 -4.13 9.81
C PRO A 178 21.94 -4.64 8.44
N SER A 179 21.82 -5.97 8.29
CA SER A 179 20.82 -6.49 7.37
C SER A 179 19.48 -6.07 7.96
N LEU A 180 19.01 -4.91 7.52
CA LEU A 180 17.67 -4.40 7.73
C LEU A 180 16.70 -5.45 7.17
N ASP A 181 16.29 -6.39 8.02
CA ASP A 181 15.02 -7.09 7.86
C ASP A 181 13.94 -6.01 7.96
N TYR A 182 13.53 -5.53 6.79
CA TYR A 182 12.41 -4.64 6.58
C TYR A 182 11.12 -5.47 6.71
N SER A 183 10.90 -6.06 7.89
CA SER A 183 9.63 -6.70 8.24
C SER A 183 8.62 -5.59 8.58
N HIS A 184 8.10 -4.95 7.55
CA HIS A 184 6.96 -4.05 7.69
C HIS A 184 5.70 -4.86 8.03
N SER A 185 5.10 -4.51 9.16
CA SER A 185 3.64 -4.48 9.39
C SER A 185 2.86 -5.74 8.98
N ARG A 186 3.02 -6.82 9.74
CA ARG A 186 2.25 -8.06 9.60
C ARG A 186 0.93 -8.07 10.41
N ASP A 187 0.29 -6.90 10.58
CA ASP A 187 -1.05 -6.77 11.19
C ASP A 187 -2.16 -6.69 10.15
N LEU A 188 -2.15 -7.59 9.16
CA LEU A 188 -3.29 -7.85 8.27
C LEU A 188 -4.10 -9.10 8.71
N SER A 189 -3.73 -9.71 9.84
CA SER A 189 -4.39 -10.91 10.37
C SER A 189 -5.27 -10.59 11.57
N ALA A 190 -6.47 -10.05 11.38
CA ALA A 190 -7.47 -10.08 12.47
C ALA A 190 -8.95 -9.88 12.11
N ASN A 191 -9.35 -9.46 10.90
CA ASN A 191 -10.77 -9.17 10.62
C ASN A 191 -11.32 -9.81 9.32
N SER A 192 -10.84 -11.00 8.89
CA SER A 192 -11.37 -11.66 7.69
C SER A 192 -12.78 -12.24 7.85
N ASP A 193 -13.25 -12.46 9.08
CA ASP A 193 -14.47 -13.24 9.30
C ASP A 193 -15.75 -12.37 9.34
N GLN A 194 -15.60 -11.03 9.29
CA GLN A 194 -16.72 -10.08 9.33
C GLN A 194 -17.21 -9.59 7.95
N TYR A 195 -16.57 -10.01 6.85
CA TYR A 195 -16.89 -9.54 5.49
C TYR A 195 -17.75 -10.50 4.67
N MET A 196 -18.32 -11.55 5.28
CA MET A 196 -18.90 -12.67 4.55
C MET A 196 -20.13 -12.37 3.67
N ASN A 197 -20.63 -11.14 3.59
CA ASN A 197 -21.63 -10.72 2.58
C ASN A 197 -21.52 -9.24 2.15
N GLY A 198 -20.40 -8.57 2.45
CA GLY A 198 -20.25 -7.13 2.18
C GLY A 198 -19.74 -6.86 0.77
N GLU A 199 -20.46 -6.08 -0.02
CA GLU A 199 -19.90 -5.45 -1.21
C GLU A 199 -18.90 -4.36 -0.77
N CYS A 200 -17.68 -4.39 -1.29
CA CYS A 200 -16.63 -3.42 -0.99
C CYS A 200 -16.41 -2.48 -2.17
N LEU A 201 -15.99 -1.24 -1.96
CA LEU A 201 -15.49 -0.40 -3.06
C LEU A 201 -14.12 -0.93 -3.51
N PHE A 202 -13.87 -0.95 -4.81
CA PHE A 202 -12.58 -1.38 -5.34
C PHE A 202 -11.50 -0.33 -5.05
N PRO A 203 -10.39 -0.69 -4.36
CA PRO A 203 -9.32 0.25 -4.06
C PRO A 203 -8.49 0.59 -5.31
N SER A 204 -8.88 1.62 -6.06
CA SER A 204 -8.24 2.03 -7.34
C SER A 204 -6.73 2.23 -7.23
N ASP A 205 -6.28 2.86 -6.15
CA ASP A 205 -4.90 3.35 -6.02
C ASP A 205 -3.93 2.21 -5.67
N ASN A 206 -4.42 1.26 -4.88
CA ASN A 206 -3.59 0.20 -4.31
C ASN A 206 -3.96 -1.19 -4.80
N GLY A 207 -5.03 -1.38 -5.55
CA GLY A 207 -5.50 -2.72 -5.93
C GLY A 207 -6.04 -3.51 -4.74
N ALA A 208 -6.80 -4.56 -5.05
CA ALA A 208 -7.36 -5.45 -4.04
C ALA A 208 -6.36 -6.56 -3.70
N VAL A 209 -6.46 -7.11 -2.47
CA VAL A 209 -5.60 -8.21 -2.02
C VAL A 209 -6.47 -9.44 -1.75
N LEU A 210 -6.09 -10.56 -2.34
CA LEU A 210 -6.66 -11.88 -2.11
C LEU A 210 -5.62 -12.76 -1.39
N CYS A 211 -5.96 -13.20 -0.19
CA CYS A 211 -5.16 -14.17 0.57
C CYS A 211 -5.81 -15.55 0.43
N VAL A 212 -5.16 -16.46 -0.30
CA VAL A 212 -5.61 -17.84 -0.49
C VAL A 212 -4.92 -18.69 0.56
N ARG A 213 -5.66 -19.27 1.52
CA ARG A 213 -5.13 -20.10 2.61
C ARG A 213 -5.51 -21.57 2.39
N GLY A 214 -4.80 -22.49 3.06
CA GLY A 214 -5.12 -23.91 2.99
C GLY A 214 -4.81 -24.50 1.62
N LEU A 215 -3.60 -24.24 1.11
CA LEU A 215 -3.27 -24.57 -0.28
C LEU A 215 -3.27 -26.08 -0.52
N ASP A 216 -2.85 -26.89 0.46
CA ASP A 216 -2.91 -28.34 0.36
C ASP A 216 -4.36 -28.85 0.15
N GLU A 217 -5.34 -28.29 0.87
CA GLU A 217 -6.75 -28.61 0.68
C GLU A 217 -7.27 -28.08 -0.66
N LEU A 218 -6.85 -26.88 -1.06
CA LEU A 218 -7.29 -26.27 -2.32
C LEU A 218 -6.78 -27.05 -3.54
N VAL A 219 -5.51 -27.47 -3.50
CA VAL A 219 -4.86 -28.26 -4.56
C VAL A 219 -5.49 -29.65 -4.68
N SER A 220 -5.79 -30.29 -3.54
CA SER A 220 -6.40 -31.63 -3.53
C SER A 220 -7.89 -31.62 -3.89
N SER A 221 -8.64 -30.63 -3.44
CA SER A 221 -10.08 -30.52 -3.70
C SER A 221 -10.42 -29.97 -5.08
N GLY A 222 -9.53 -29.16 -5.68
CA GLY A 222 -9.80 -28.43 -6.92
C GLY A 222 -10.91 -27.39 -6.81
N LYS A 223 -11.34 -27.06 -5.58
CA LYS A 223 -12.31 -25.98 -5.32
C LYS A 223 -11.69 -24.63 -5.64
N SER A 224 -12.53 -23.64 -5.89
CA SER A 224 -12.11 -22.26 -6.07
C SER A 224 -12.21 -21.45 -4.79
N THR A 225 -11.21 -20.61 -4.57
CA THR A 225 -11.22 -19.53 -3.58
C THR A 225 -11.54 -18.22 -4.29
N GLU A 226 -12.52 -17.49 -3.76
CA GLU A 226 -12.97 -16.22 -4.35
C GLU A 226 -12.57 -15.03 -3.45
N SER A 227 -12.30 -13.89 -4.07
CA SER A 227 -12.18 -12.61 -3.37
C SER A 227 -13.54 -12.13 -2.85
N PRO A 228 -13.55 -11.11 -1.97
CA PRO A 228 -14.75 -10.30 -1.77
C PRO A 228 -15.28 -9.74 -3.10
N VAL A 229 -16.56 -9.39 -3.09
CA VAL A 229 -17.18 -8.68 -4.22
C VAL A 229 -16.80 -7.21 -4.13
N TYR A 230 -16.16 -6.70 -5.17
CA TYR A 230 -15.81 -5.30 -5.26
C TYR A 230 -16.68 -4.56 -6.28
N ILE A 231 -17.03 -3.31 -5.98
CA ILE A 231 -17.77 -2.40 -6.86
C ILE A 231 -16.76 -1.43 -7.49
N LEU A 232 -16.80 -1.29 -8.81
CA LEU A 232 -16.04 -0.28 -9.55
C LEU A 232 -16.80 1.05 -9.52
N ASP A 233 -16.16 2.07 -8.94
CA ASP A 233 -16.75 3.33 -8.45
C ASP A 233 -17.76 3.98 -9.41
N GLU A 234 -17.46 4.08 -10.70
CA GLU A 234 -18.28 4.88 -11.62
C GLU A 234 -19.46 4.12 -12.22
N SER A 235 -19.51 2.79 -12.08
CA SER A 235 -20.35 1.96 -12.96
C SER A 235 -21.29 0.99 -12.24
N ARG A 236 -21.23 0.91 -10.90
CA ARG A 236 -21.91 -0.12 -10.10
C ARG A 236 -21.66 -1.55 -10.63
N ILE A 237 -20.53 -1.72 -11.31
CA ILE A 237 -20.09 -3.01 -11.83
C ILE A 237 -19.41 -3.75 -10.70
N LYS A 238 -19.84 -4.99 -10.49
CA LYS A 238 -19.33 -5.88 -9.47
C LYS A 238 -18.31 -6.81 -10.11
N VAL A 239 -17.18 -6.97 -9.43
CA VAL A 239 -16.07 -7.79 -9.85
C VAL A 239 -15.61 -8.70 -8.72
N GLN A 240 -15.19 -9.91 -9.07
CA GLN A 240 -14.71 -10.90 -8.11
C GLN A 240 -13.67 -11.79 -8.78
N LEU A 241 -12.49 -11.89 -8.15
CA LEU A 241 -11.42 -12.77 -8.62
C LEU A 241 -11.62 -14.16 -8.03
N SER A 242 -11.62 -15.18 -8.88
CA SER A 242 -11.71 -16.59 -8.49
C SER A 242 -10.44 -17.32 -8.90
N ILE A 243 -9.85 -18.08 -7.97
CA ILE A 243 -8.58 -18.79 -8.15
C ILE A 243 -8.75 -20.25 -7.71
N TRP A 244 -8.21 -21.18 -8.48
CA TRP A 244 -8.25 -22.61 -8.16
C TRP A 244 -7.07 -23.34 -8.78
N PHE A 245 -6.86 -24.59 -8.34
CA PHE A 245 -5.89 -25.49 -8.96
C PHE A 245 -6.62 -26.56 -9.79
N LYS A 246 -6.18 -26.76 -11.03
CA LYS A 246 -6.63 -27.86 -11.88
C LYS A 246 -5.84 -29.14 -11.59
N SER A 247 -6.19 -30.23 -12.27
CA SER A 247 -5.40 -31.47 -12.29
C SER A 247 -3.91 -31.17 -12.52
N LYS A 248 -3.03 -31.88 -11.80
CA LYS A 248 -1.57 -31.66 -11.77
C LYS A 248 -1.12 -30.37 -11.07
N GLY A 249 -2.00 -29.73 -10.29
CA GLY A 249 -1.65 -28.58 -9.47
C GLY A 249 -1.37 -27.30 -10.27
N HIS A 250 -1.93 -27.16 -11.48
CA HIS A 250 -1.80 -25.93 -12.27
C HIS A 250 -2.70 -24.83 -11.72
N LEU A 251 -2.13 -23.66 -11.43
CA LEU A 251 -2.86 -22.49 -10.96
C LEU A 251 -3.73 -21.92 -12.10
N ASN A 252 -4.99 -21.66 -11.80
CA ASN A 252 -5.95 -21.05 -12.72
C ASN A 252 -6.64 -19.88 -12.04
N ALA A 253 -7.02 -18.88 -12.84
CA ALA A 253 -7.74 -17.72 -12.36
C ALA A 253 -8.82 -17.30 -13.37
N GLN A 254 -9.87 -16.67 -12.87
CA GLN A 254 -10.91 -16.05 -13.68
C GLN A 254 -11.47 -14.83 -12.96
N LEU A 255 -11.79 -13.80 -13.73
CA LEU A 255 -12.50 -12.63 -13.22
C LEU A 255 -13.99 -12.79 -13.54
N LEU A 256 -14.81 -12.76 -12.51
CA LEU A 256 -16.26 -12.71 -12.61
C LEU A 256 -16.70 -11.24 -12.63
N VAL A 257 -17.49 -10.85 -13.63
CA VAL A 257 -17.99 -9.49 -13.82
C VAL A 257 -19.51 -9.52 -13.96
N TRP A 258 -20.22 -8.72 -13.18
CA TRP A 258 -21.66 -8.54 -13.30
C TRP A 258 -22.09 -7.14 -12.88
N GLY A 259 -23.36 -6.81 -13.04
CA GLY A 259 -23.88 -5.50 -12.69
C GLY A 259 -25.39 -5.54 -12.59
N ASP A 260 -25.95 -4.64 -11.78
CA ASP A 260 -27.39 -4.58 -11.54
C ASP A 260 -28.13 -3.88 -12.69
N GLN A 261 -27.40 -3.12 -13.53
CA GLN A 261 -27.95 -2.36 -14.64
C GLN A 261 -27.18 -2.63 -15.95
N PRO A 262 -27.85 -2.59 -17.12
CA PRO A 262 -27.16 -2.65 -18.40
C PRO A 262 -26.23 -1.44 -18.58
N LEU A 263 -25.08 -1.68 -19.19
CA LEU A 263 -24.10 -0.63 -19.45
C LEU A 263 -24.58 0.27 -20.59
N ARG A 264 -24.39 1.58 -20.44
CA ARG A 264 -24.70 2.57 -21.49
C ARG A 264 -23.84 2.33 -22.73
N LEU A 265 -22.57 2.04 -22.53
CA LEU A 265 -21.57 1.75 -23.54
C LEU A 265 -20.90 0.41 -23.26
N ALA A 266 -20.45 -0.28 -24.31
CA ALA A 266 -19.70 -1.51 -24.13
C ALA A 266 -18.37 -1.20 -23.43
N ARG A 267 -17.98 -2.04 -22.48
CA ARG A 267 -16.73 -1.85 -21.72
C ARG A 267 -15.80 -3.05 -21.85
N VAL A 268 -14.51 -2.77 -21.89
CA VAL A 268 -13.43 -3.74 -21.85
C VAL A 268 -12.83 -3.72 -20.45
N PHE A 269 -12.66 -4.90 -19.86
CA PHE A 269 -12.05 -5.06 -18.55
C PHE A 269 -10.65 -5.61 -18.73
N THR A 270 -9.67 -4.92 -18.15
CA THR A 270 -8.29 -5.38 -18.10
C THR A 270 -7.97 -5.71 -16.65
N ILE A 271 -7.47 -6.91 -16.40
CA ILE A 271 -7.04 -7.35 -15.07
C ILE A 271 -5.56 -7.66 -15.09
N THR A 272 -4.86 -7.19 -14.07
CA THR A 272 -3.48 -7.57 -13.78
C THR A 272 -3.37 -8.03 -12.33
N GLY A 273 -2.46 -8.96 -12.07
CA GLY A 273 -2.26 -9.50 -10.73
C GLY A 273 -0.81 -9.83 -10.47
N PHE A 274 -0.42 -9.67 -9.21
CA PHE A 274 0.93 -9.83 -8.73
C PHE A 274 0.92 -10.71 -7.49
N ILE A 275 1.95 -11.53 -7.33
CA ILE A 275 2.11 -12.45 -6.21
C ILE A 275 3.31 -12.06 -5.35
N GLU A 276 3.12 -12.10 -4.03
CA GLU A 276 4.16 -11.77 -3.07
C GLU A 276 5.19 -12.90 -2.94
N ASN A 277 6.47 -12.56 -2.99
CA ASN A 277 7.56 -13.50 -2.73
C ASN A 277 7.99 -13.41 -1.26
N ARG A 278 8.04 -14.55 -0.56
CA ARG A 278 8.42 -14.66 0.85
C ARG A 278 9.79 -14.08 1.17
N ASN A 279 10.77 -14.30 0.28
CA ASN A 279 12.16 -13.96 0.57
C ASN A 279 12.45 -12.48 0.36
N SER A 280 11.85 -11.86 -0.66
CA SER A 280 12.08 -10.45 -0.97
C SER A 280 11.02 -9.52 -0.41
N GLY A 281 9.85 -10.03 0.00
CA GLY A 281 8.66 -9.23 0.31
C GLY A 281 8.13 -8.44 -0.89
N SER A 282 8.65 -8.71 -2.10
CA SER A 282 8.29 -7.99 -3.31
C SER A 282 7.25 -8.74 -4.13
N TYR A 283 6.48 -7.98 -4.90
CA TYR A 283 5.45 -8.51 -5.78
C TYR A 283 6.02 -8.81 -7.17
N SER A 284 5.69 -9.98 -7.72
CA SER A 284 6.03 -10.41 -9.08
C SER A 284 4.77 -10.52 -9.94
N PRO A 285 4.77 -10.12 -11.22
CA PRO A 285 3.61 -10.29 -12.09
C PRO A 285 3.23 -11.78 -12.21
N LEU A 286 1.92 -12.06 -12.14
CA LEU A 286 1.37 -13.42 -12.16
C LEU A 286 0.17 -13.55 -13.10
N LEU A 287 -0.71 -12.55 -13.15
CA LEU A 287 -1.99 -12.63 -13.84
C LEU A 287 -2.12 -11.50 -14.85
N GLU A 288 -2.61 -11.82 -16.03
CA GLU A 288 -3.01 -10.82 -17.02
C GLU A 288 -4.23 -11.32 -17.80
N GLY A 289 -5.23 -10.47 -17.97
CA GLY A 289 -6.42 -10.81 -18.73
C GLY A 289 -7.09 -9.58 -19.32
N LYS A 290 -7.71 -9.75 -20.48
CA LYS A 290 -8.50 -8.71 -21.15
C LYS A 290 -9.81 -9.30 -21.65
N SER A 291 -10.93 -8.69 -21.28
CA SER A 291 -12.24 -9.14 -21.74
C SER A 291 -12.51 -8.70 -23.18
N GLN A 292 -13.44 -9.40 -23.84
CA GLN A 292 -14.11 -8.82 -25.01
C GLN A 292 -15.02 -7.65 -24.56
N PRO A 293 -15.39 -6.72 -25.46
CA PRO A 293 -16.35 -5.66 -25.15
C PRO A 293 -17.67 -6.22 -24.60
N LEU A 294 -17.99 -5.89 -23.35
CA LEU A 294 -19.22 -6.32 -22.67
C LEU A 294 -20.24 -5.18 -22.68
N LYS A 295 -21.37 -5.36 -23.37
CA LYS A 295 -22.47 -4.37 -23.41
C LYS A 295 -23.59 -4.67 -22.42
N LYS A 296 -23.79 -5.94 -22.09
CA LYS A 296 -24.89 -6.41 -21.24
C LYS A 296 -24.31 -7.13 -20.02
N LEU A 297 -24.21 -6.40 -18.91
CA LEU A 297 -24.03 -6.99 -17.60
C LEU A 297 -25.41 -7.16 -16.97
N LYS A 298 -25.69 -8.37 -16.49
CA LYS A 298 -26.87 -8.72 -15.71
C LYS A 298 -26.38 -9.36 -14.40
N PRO A 299 -27.18 -9.38 -13.33
CA PRO A 299 -26.81 -10.06 -12.09
C PRO A 299 -26.51 -11.56 -12.31
N ASP A 300 -27.25 -12.19 -13.22
CA ASP A 300 -27.13 -13.60 -13.58
C ASP A 300 -27.45 -13.75 -15.09
N PRO A 301 -26.61 -14.41 -15.90
CA PRO A 301 -25.32 -15.03 -15.57
C PRO A 301 -24.17 -14.03 -15.41
N LYS A 302 -23.33 -14.27 -14.39
CA LYS A 302 -22.03 -13.61 -14.24
C LYS A 302 -21.21 -13.82 -15.52
N LYS A 303 -20.60 -12.76 -16.03
CA LYS A 303 -19.71 -12.83 -17.19
C LYS A 303 -18.32 -13.24 -16.72
N MET A 304 -17.76 -14.22 -17.41
CA MET A 304 -16.46 -14.78 -17.12
C MET A 304 -15.42 -14.18 -18.05
N VAL A 305 -14.36 -13.61 -17.48
CA VAL A 305 -13.19 -13.11 -18.21
C VAL A 305 -12.04 -14.06 -17.94
N ASN A 306 -11.55 -14.72 -19.00
CA ASN A 306 -10.42 -15.63 -18.89
C ASN A 306 -9.14 -14.84 -18.58
N ILE A 307 -8.39 -15.34 -17.61
CA ILE A 307 -7.11 -14.75 -17.17
C ILE A 307 -6.00 -15.72 -17.57
N SER A 308 -4.94 -15.19 -18.19
CA SER A 308 -3.70 -15.91 -18.37
C SER A 308 -2.88 -15.87 -17.08
N VAL A 309 -2.41 -17.04 -16.65
CA VAL A 309 -1.52 -17.16 -15.48
C VAL A 309 -0.10 -17.35 -16.00
N CYS A 310 0.73 -16.32 -15.82
CA CYS A 310 2.12 -16.32 -16.25
C CYS A 310 2.98 -15.66 -15.16
N LEU A 311 3.83 -16.45 -14.50
CA LEU A 311 4.73 -15.95 -13.48
C LEU A 311 5.95 -15.31 -14.13
N GLN A 312 6.10 -14.00 -13.99
CA GLN A 312 7.26 -13.25 -14.48
C GLN A 312 8.22 -12.96 -13.33
N THR A 313 9.47 -13.38 -13.48
CA THR A 313 10.54 -13.14 -12.50
C THR A 313 11.77 -12.58 -13.20
N SER A 314 12.76 -12.12 -12.44
CA SER A 314 14.06 -11.73 -12.99
C SER A 314 14.78 -12.87 -13.75
N LYS A 315 14.39 -14.13 -13.52
CA LYS A 315 14.94 -15.31 -14.19
C LYS A 315 14.21 -15.72 -15.46
N GLY A 316 13.09 -15.06 -15.80
CA GLY A 316 12.28 -15.39 -16.97
C GLY A 316 10.78 -15.51 -16.66
N SER A 317 10.05 -15.98 -17.67
CA SER A 317 8.58 -16.11 -17.72
C SER A 317 8.17 -17.59 -17.65
N PHE A 318 7.11 -17.91 -16.90
CA PHE A 318 6.63 -19.28 -16.69
C PHE A 318 5.11 -19.37 -16.88
N ASP A 319 4.65 -19.99 -17.97
CA ASP A 319 3.22 -20.04 -18.36
C ASP A 319 2.42 -21.18 -17.72
N ASN A 320 3.10 -22.18 -17.14
CA ASN A 320 2.46 -23.38 -16.58
C ASN A 320 2.61 -23.45 -15.05
N VAL A 321 2.36 -22.32 -14.38
CA VAL A 321 2.58 -22.16 -12.93
C VAL A 321 1.90 -23.27 -12.14
N THR A 322 2.70 -24.13 -11.51
CA THR A 322 2.21 -25.19 -10.62
C THR A 322 2.40 -24.84 -9.14
N PHE A 323 1.65 -25.49 -8.26
CA PHE A 323 1.85 -25.38 -6.81
C PHE A 323 3.30 -25.69 -6.39
N GLU A 324 3.88 -26.79 -6.90
CA GLU A 324 5.27 -27.18 -6.61
C GLU A 324 6.28 -26.09 -7.05
N GLU A 325 6.05 -25.45 -8.20
CA GLU A 325 6.89 -24.35 -8.65
C GLU A 325 6.78 -23.10 -7.78
N LEU A 326 5.58 -22.77 -7.30
CA LEU A 326 5.37 -21.65 -6.38
C LEU A 326 6.07 -21.89 -5.04
N GLU A 327 5.97 -23.10 -4.49
CA GLU A 327 6.65 -23.50 -3.26
C GLU A 327 8.17 -23.43 -3.43
N LYS A 328 8.71 -24.09 -4.45
CA LYS A 328 10.16 -24.09 -4.76
C LYS A 328 10.74 -22.69 -4.94
N ARG A 329 9.94 -21.73 -5.40
CA ARG A 329 10.36 -20.34 -5.64
C ARG A 329 10.02 -19.38 -4.49
N ASN A 330 9.54 -19.90 -3.36
CA ASN A 330 9.21 -19.14 -2.16
C ASN A 330 8.07 -18.13 -2.36
N PHE A 331 7.06 -18.48 -3.16
CA PHE A 331 5.81 -17.70 -3.26
C PHE A 331 4.72 -18.22 -2.30
N VAL A 332 4.91 -19.40 -1.71
CA VAL A 332 4.06 -19.93 -0.64
C VAL A 332 4.54 -19.40 0.71
N ILE A 333 3.67 -18.68 1.41
CA ILE A 333 3.94 -18.05 2.71
C ILE A 333 2.96 -18.64 3.71
N ASP A 334 3.44 -19.43 4.68
CA ASP A 334 2.62 -19.99 5.75
C ASP A 334 1.34 -20.69 5.23
N ASP A 335 1.51 -21.63 4.28
CA ASP A 335 0.40 -22.33 3.57
C ASP A 335 -0.62 -21.37 2.91
N SER A 336 -0.11 -20.23 2.41
CA SER A 336 -0.93 -19.21 1.77
C SER A 336 -0.27 -18.60 0.54
N LEU A 337 -1.09 -18.12 -0.40
CA LEU A 337 -0.68 -17.21 -1.48
C LEU A 337 -1.27 -15.82 -1.20
N ILE A 338 -0.45 -14.79 -1.40
CA ILE A 338 -0.88 -13.39 -1.29
C ILE A 338 -0.84 -12.78 -2.68
N ILE A 339 -2.02 -12.46 -3.23
CA ILE A 339 -2.18 -11.97 -4.59
C ILE A 339 -2.79 -10.58 -4.55
N LYS A 340 -2.06 -9.60 -5.07
CA LYS A 340 -2.49 -8.22 -5.24
C LYS A 340 -2.94 -8.02 -6.67
N TRP A 341 -4.16 -7.56 -6.90
CA TRP A 341 -4.74 -7.48 -8.23
C TRP A 341 -5.44 -6.15 -8.50
N PHE A 342 -5.44 -5.76 -9.76
CA PHE A 342 -5.97 -4.51 -10.26
C PHE A 342 -6.92 -4.82 -11.40
N VAL A 343 -8.00 -4.05 -11.48
CA VAL A 343 -8.91 -4.12 -12.61
C VAL A 343 -9.23 -2.72 -13.09
N THR A 344 -9.13 -2.51 -14.39
CA THR A 344 -9.56 -1.28 -15.05
C THR A 344 -10.72 -1.58 -15.98
N SER A 345 -11.55 -0.56 -16.21
CA SER A 345 -12.70 -0.64 -17.10
C SER A 345 -12.67 0.54 -18.07
N GLU A 346 -12.49 0.24 -19.34
CA GLU A 346 -12.41 1.24 -20.41
C GLU A 346 -13.61 1.10 -21.34
N GLU A 347 -14.08 2.21 -21.91
CA GLU A 347 -15.13 2.18 -22.93
C GLU A 347 -14.56 1.64 -24.23
N ALA A 348 -15.25 0.66 -24.83
CA ALA A 348 -14.82 0.07 -26.08
C ALA A 348 -14.96 1.11 -27.21
N GLN A 349 -13.85 1.40 -27.89
CA GLN A 349 -13.89 2.18 -29.12
C GLN A 349 -14.70 1.39 -30.16
N VAL A 350 -15.78 1.99 -30.62
CA VAL A 350 -16.58 1.44 -31.72
C VAL A 350 -15.86 1.85 -33.00
N GLU A 351 -15.06 0.93 -33.55
CA GLU A 351 -14.52 1.07 -34.91
C GLU A 351 -15.61 0.90 -35.97
#